data_AF-A0A6I3D7J4-F1
#
_entry.id   AF-A0A6I3D7J4-F1
#
_cell.length_a   1.000
_cell.length_b   1.000
_cell.length_c   1.000
_cell.angle_alpha   90.00
_cell.angle_beta   90.00
_cell.angle_gamma   90.00
#
_symmetry.space_group_name_H-M   'P 1'
#
loop_
_entity.id
_entity.type
_entity.pdbx_description
1 polymer ?
#
loop_
_entity_poly.entity_id
_entity_poly.type
_entity_poly.pdbx_seq_one_letter_code
_entity_poly.pdbx_strand_id
1 'polypeptide(L)'
;MVIDQKVTWAKVEERLKTESDPVLRRNLELLLQHQQAEASLDMEKLMATVSEHAHYHMYSIPHGAGDLIGKSAVQKFYENFAASGAEKLQLDTEWLVVDRHCIVTEGTMRMAYPGATLAARGVPVDDVDAHYLYEARMCVLWPIGDDGLFTGEDTYTSTDGFLNIENRKLSPSDIATI
;
A
#
# COMPACT_ATOMS: atom_id res chain seq x y z
N MET A 1 -7.03 17.11 -8.20
CA MET A 1 -6.96 15.64 -8.36
C MET A 1 -7.36 15.07 -7.01
N VAL A 2 -8.18 14.03 -6.91
CA VAL A 2 -8.62 13.53 -5.60
C VAL A 2 -7.93 12.20 -5.29
N ILE A 3 -7.27 12.12 -4.13
CA ILE A 3 -6.78 10.87 -3.53
C ILE A 3 -7.96 10.21 -2.85
N ASP A 4 -8.43 9.09 -3.40
CA ASP A 4 -9.52 8.26 -2.88
C ASP A 4 -9.02 6.83 -2.69
N GLN A 5 -8.97 6.41 -1.42
CA GLN A 5 -8.46 5.09 -1.04
C GLN A 5 -9.30 3.96 -1.66
N LYS A 6 -10.59 4.18 -1.98
CA LYS A 6 -11.45 3.19 -2.64
C LYS A 6 -10.95 2.78 -4.01
N VAL A 7 -10.19 3.66 -4.67
CA VAL A 7 -9.58 3.36 -5.97
C VAL A 7 -8.57 2.20 -5.86
N THR A 8 -7.92 2.02 -4.70
CA THR A 8 -6.94 0.94 -4.46
C THR A 8 -7.50 -0.46 -4.73
N TRP A 9 -8.75 -0.71 -4.33
CA TRP A 9 -9.38 -2.04 -4.46
C TRP A 9 -10.47 -2.11 -5.52
N ALA A 10 -10.76 -1.02 -6.24
CA ALA A 10 -11.81 -0.98 -7.25
C ALA A 10 -11.63 -2.03 -8.36
N LYS A 11 -10.39 -2.24 -8.83
CA LYS A 11 -10.08 -3.28 -9.84
C LYS A 11 -10.22 -4.70 -9.29
N VAL A 12 -9.94 -4.90 -7.99
CA VAL A 12 -10.12 -6.20 -7.32
C VAL A 12 -11.61 -6.53 -7.26
N GLU A 13 -12.45 -5.56 -6.87
CA GLU A 13 -13.91 -5.70 -6.88
C GLU A 13 -14.47 -5.95 -8.29
N GLU A 14 -13.94 -5.26 -9.31
CA GLU A 14 -14.30 -5.50 -10.71
C GLU A 14 -13.98 -6.94 -11.13
N ARG A 15 -12.76 -7.40 -10.88
CA ARG A 15 -12.32 -8.75 -11.23
C ARG A 15 -13.13 -9.83 -10.52
N LEU A 16 -13.46 -9.63 -9.24
CA LEU A 16 -14.25 -10.57 -8.43
C LEU A 16 -15.67 -10.82 -8.98
N LYS A 17 -16.24 -9.90 -9.77
CA LYS A 17 -17.57 -10.06 -10.38
C LYS A 17 -17.59 -11.15 -11.45
N THR A 18 -16.46 -11.42 -12.09
CA THR A 18 -16.36 -12.33 -13.24
C THR A 18 -15.44 -13.52 -12.99
N GLU A 19 -14.66 -13.53 -11.90
CA GLU A 19 -13.75 -14.63 -11.57
C GLU A 19 -14.52 -15.87 -11.09
N SER A 20 -14.30 -17.00 -11.79
CA SER A 20 -14.96 -18.27 -11.51
C SER A 20 -14.01 -19.34 -10.97
N ASP A 21 -12.70 -19.19 -11.15
CA ASP A 21 -11.74 -20.12 -10.55
C ASP A 21 -11.74 -19.92 -9.03
N PRO A 22 -12.05 -20.95 -8.23
CA PRO A 22 -12.17 -20.80 -6.78
C PRO A 22 -10.87 -20.38 -6.09
N VAL A 23 -9.70 -20.72 -6.66
CA VAL A 23 -8.41 -20.34 -6.09
C VAL A 23 -8.11 -18.87 -6.37
N LEU A 24 -8.31 -18.43 -7.62
CA LEU A 24 -8.09 -17.02 -7.98
C LEU A 24 -9.07 -16.11 -7.25
N ARG A 25 -10.32 -16.55 -7.09
CA ARG A 25 -11.34 -15.84 -6.31
C ARG A 25 -10.94 -15.69 -4.84
N ARG A 26 -10.48 -16.75 -4.18
CA ARG A 26 -9.95 -16.69 -2.81
C ARG A 26 -8.79 -15.69 -2.70
N ASN A 27 -7.86 -15.72 -3.65
CA ASN A 27 -6.70 -14.83 -3.66
C ASN A 27 -7.12 -13.35 -3.78
N LEU A 28 -8.09 -13.05 -4.63
CA LEU A 28 -8.66 -11.71 -4.75
C LEU A 28 -9.41 -11.26 -3.48
N GLU A 29 -10.17 -12.16 -2.84
CA GLU A 29 -10.84 -11.88 -1.58
C GLU A 29 -9.83 -11.58 -0.44
N LEU A 30 -8.69 -12.29 -0.42
CA LEU A 30 -7.58 -12.02 0.50
C LEU A 30 -6.97 -10.63 0.25
N LEU A 31 -6.68 -10.26 -1.00
CA LEU A 31 -6.16 -8.94 -1.34
C LEU A 31 -7.16 -7.82 -1.00
N LEU A 32 -8.44 -8.04 -1.28
CA LEU A 32 -9.50 -7.08 -0.95
C LEU A 32 -9.56 -6.85 0.57
N GLN A 33 -9.53 -7.92 1.37
CA GLN A 33 -9.49 -7.81 2.83
C GLN A 33 -8.26 -7.02 3.29
N HIS A 34 -7.08 -7.33 2.74
CA HIS A 34 -5.83 -6.65 3.09
C HIS A 34 -5.92 -5.14 2.84
N GLN A 35 -6.28 -4.74 1.61
CA GLN A 35 -6.38 -3.34 1.19
C GLN A 35 -7.43 -2.55 2.00
N GLN A 36 -8.59 -3.17 2.27
CA GLN A 36 -9.65 -2.52 3.05
C GLN A 36 -9.29 -2.43 4.54
N ALA A 37 -8.62 -3.44 5.10
CA ALA A 37 -8.17 -3.44 6.49
C ALA A 37 -7.06 -2.40 6.71
N GLU A 38 -6.11 -2.28 5.78
CA GLU A 38 -5.10 -1.23 5.80
C GLU A 38 -5.75 0.16 5.78
N ALA A 39 -6.64 0.41 4.82
CA ALA A 39 -7.29 1.72 4.67
C ALA A 39 -8.17 2.11 5.87
N SER A 40 -8.75 1.14 6.58
CA SER A 40 -9.55 1.35 7.79
C SER A 40 -8.78 1.24 9.10
N LEU A 41 -7.46 1.02 9.03
CA LEU A 41 -6.57 0.81 10.18
C LEU A 41 -7.01 -0.37 11.07
N ASP A 42 -7.66 -1.39 10.50
CA ASP A 42 -8.09 -2.60 11.18
C ASP A 42 -6.94 -3.61 11.23
N MET A 43 -6.05 -3.44 12.21
CA MET A 43 -4.84 -4.25 12.35
C MET A 43 -5.12 -5.75 12.52
N GLU A 44 -6.22 -6.10 13.19
CA GLU A 44 -6.60 -7.50 13.38
C GLU A 44 -6.93 -8.15 12.02
N LYS A 45 -7.79 -7.51 11.22
CA LYS A 45 -8.13 -8.01 9.88
C LYS A 45 -6.95 -7.98 8.92
N LEU A 46 -6.10 -6.95 9.01
CA LEU A 46 -4.90 -6.83 8.19
C LEU A 46 -3.96 -8.00 8.47
N MET A 47 -3.60 -8.20 9.75
CA MET A 47 -2.66 -9.24 10.13
C MET A 47 -3.22 -10.66 9.99
N ALA A 48 -4.54 -10.82 9.87
CA ALA A 48 -5.16 -12.09 9.48
C ALA A 48 -4.84 -12.51 8.03
N THR A 49 -4.38 -11.59 7.18
CA THR A 49 -3.97 -11.89 5.79
C THR A 49 -2.48 -12.22 5.63
N VAL A 50 -1.69 -12.04 6.68
CA VAL A 50 -0.22 -12.13 6.65
C VAL A 50 0.26 -13.44 7.25
N SER A 51 1.11 -14.16 6.50
CA SER A 51 1.72 -15.40 6.95
C SER A 51 2.67 -15.18 8.12
N GLU A 52 2.82 -16.19 9.00
CA GLU A 52 3.85 -16.19 10.05
C GLU A 52 5.28 -16.09 9.47
N HIS A 53 5.46 -16.55 8.23
CA HIS A 53 6.74 -16.56 7.51
C HIS A 53 6.88 -15.41 6.50
N ALA A 54 6.12 -14.33 6.67
CA ALA A 54 6.16 -13.19 5.76
C ALA A 54 7.58 -12.59 5.63
N HIS A 55 7.96 -12.23 4.41
CA HIS A 55 9.16 -11.47 4.09
C HIS A 55 8.81 -10.46 3.00
N TYR A 56 8.74 -9.19 3.36
CA TYR A 56 8.41 -8.11 2.43
C TYR A 56 9.72 -7.49 1.95
N HIS A 57 9.90 -7.36 0.64
CA HIS A 57 11.07 -6.70 0.06
C HIS A 57 10.71 -5.35 -0.54
N MET A 58 11.51 -4.33 -0.21
CA MET A 58 11.42 -3.03 -0.86
C MET A 58 12.57 -2.88 -1.85
N TYR A 59 12.42 -3.39 -3.07
CA TYR A 59 13.51 -3.49 -4.06
C TYR A 59 14.06 -2.14 -4.53
N SER A 60 13.33 -1.04 -4.34
CA SER A 60 13.83 0.31 -4.57
C SER A 60 14.80 0.81 -3.48
N ILE A 61 14.90 0.11 -2.34
CA ILE A 61 15.80 0.44 -1.24
C ILE A 61 17.04 -0.47 -1.31
N PRO A 62 18.25 0.09 -1.49
CA PRO A 62 19.46 -0.71 -1.62
C PRO A 62 19.72 -1.62 -0.41
N HIS A 63 20.31 -2.78 -0.68
CA HIS A 63 20.82 -3.72 0.33
C HIS A 63 19.78 -4.26 1.31
N GLY A 64 18.49 -4.26 0.94
CA GLY A 64 17.41 -4.81 1.78
C GLY A 64 17.14 -4.00 3.05
N ALA A 65 17.57 -2.74 3.10
CA ALA A 65 17.37 -1.89 4.28
C ALA A 65 15.89 -1.58 4.58
N GLY A 66 14.99 -1.87 3.64
CA GLY A 66 13.54 -1.78 3.81
C GLY A 66 12.85 -3.12 4.07
N ASP A 67 13.59 -4.23 4.15
CA ASP A 67 12.99 -5.56 4.27
C ASP A 67 12.32 -5.76 5.63
N LEU A 68 11.14 -6.39 5.62
CA LEU A 68 10.40 -6.75 6.83
C LEU A 68 10.34 -8.26 6.93
N ILE A 69 10.95 -8.84 7.97
CA ILE A 69 11.09 -10.28 8.13
C ILE A 69 10.25 -10.75 9.32
N GLY A 70 9.30 -11.63 9.03
CA GLY A 70 8.35 -12.20 9.97
C GLY A 70 7.13 -11.31 10.20
N LYS A 71 6.02 -11.95 10.58
CA LYS A 71 4.73 -11.29 10.82
C LYS A 71 4.79 -10.16 11.84
N SER A 72 5.61 -10.28 12.88
CA SER A 72 5.77 -9.24 13.90
C SER A 72 6.44 -7.97 13.35
N ALA A 73 7.41 -8.10 12.44
CA ALA A 73 8.03 -6.96 11.77
C ALA A 73 7.04 -6.25 10.84
N VAL A 74 6.24 -7.03 10.10
CA VAL A 74 5.16 -6.53 9.24
C VAL A 74 4.10 -5.79 10.06
N GLN A 75 3.64 -6.37 11.18
CA GLN A 75 2.69 -5.70 12.07
C GLN A 75 3.25 -4.38 12.58
N LYS A 76 4.50 -4.38 13.05
CA LYS A 76 5.13 -3.17 13.57
C LYS A 76 5.26 -2.08 12.50
N PHE A 77 5.53 -2.46 11.26
CA PHE A 77 5.54 -1.54 10.13
C PHE A 77 4.17 -0.88 9.94
N TYR A 78 3.09 -1.66 9.86
CA TYR A 78 1.75 -1.13 9.68
C TYR A 78 1.27 -0.26 10.86
N GLU A 79 1.62 -0.63 12.10
CA GLU A 79 1.36 0.21 13.28
C GLU A 79 2.07 1.56 13.19
N ASN A 80 3.34 1.57 12.78
CA ASN A 80 4.11 2.80 12.59
C ASN A 80 3.56 3.63 11.42
N PHE A 81 3.09 2.97 10.36
CA PHE A 81 2.47 3.61 9.21
C PHE A 81 1.19 4.35 9.62
N ALA A 82 0.30 3.68 10.36
CA ALA A 82 -0.90 4.26 10.94
C ALA A 82 -0.58 5.44 11.89
N ALA A 83 0.40 5.27 12.79
CA ALA A 83 0.82 6.32 13.70
C ALA A 83 1.42 7.55 13.00
N SER A 84 1.92 7.40 11.76
CA SER A 84 2.50 8.49 10.99
C SER A 84 1.47 9.39 10.30
N GLY A 85 0.19 9.01 10.26
CA GLY A 85 -0.87 9.73 9.54
C GLY A 85 -0.78 9.63 8.01
N ALA A 86 0.12 8.79 7.48
CA ALA A 86 0.35 8.62 6.05
C ALA A 86 -0.54 7.52 5.41
N GLU A 87 -1.53 7.01 6.15
CA GLU A 87 -2.42 5.92 5.74
C GLU A 87 -3.33 6.27 4.57
N LYS A 88 -3.46 7.56 4.23
CA LYS A 88 -4.24 8.06 3.10
C LYS A 88 -3.57 7.73 1.77
N LEU A 89 -3.62 6.45 1.44
CA LEU A 89 -2.92 5.81 0.33
C LEU A 89 -3.91 5.38 -0.75
N GLN A 90 -3.55 5.65 -2.00
CA GLN A 90 -4.24 5.20 -3.20
C GLN A 90 -3.25 4.54 -4.16
N LEU A 91 -3.46 3.27 -4.49
CA LEU A 91 -2.84 2.65 -5.66
C LEU A 91 -3.84 2.60 -6.82
N ASP A 92 -3.73 3.53 -7.75
CA ASP A 92 -4.49 3.51 -9.00
C ASP A 92 -3.95 2.41 -9.91
N THR A 93 -4.46 1.20 -9.68
CA THR A 93 -3.99 -0.01 -10.35
C THR A 93 -4.33 0.06 -11.83
N GLU A 94 -3.34 -0.03 -12.69
CA GLU A 94 -3.48 -0.14 -14.14
C GLU A 94 -3.56 -1.62 -14.55
N TRP A 95 -2.64 -2.43 -14.02
CA TRP A 95 -2.54 -3.86 -14.28
C TRP A 95 -2.80 -4.66 -13.01
N LEU A 96 -3.79 -5.56 -13.08
CA LEU A 96 -4.08 -6.58 -12.08
C LEU A 96 -3.92 -7.95 -12.72
N VAL A 97 -2.90 -8.70 -12.30
CA VAL A 97 -2.66 -10.08 -12.75
C VAL A 97 -2.84 -11.00 -11.54
N VAL A 98 -3.70 -12.00 -11.68
CA VAL A 98 -4.00 -12.95 -10.60
C VAL A 98 -3.56 -14.33 -11.04
N ASP A 99 -2.64 -14.91 -10.28
CA ASP A 99 -2.25 -16.30 -10.40
C ASP A 99 -2.58 -17.06 -9.09
N ARG A 100 -2.39 -18.38 -9.10
CA ARG A 100 -2.62 -19.25 -7.95
C ARG A 100 -1.66 -18.94 -6.79
N HIS A 101 -0.42 -18.54 -7.10
CA HIS A 101 0.64 -18.35 -6.10
C HIS A 101 1.12 -16.90 -5.94
N CYS A 102 0.60 -15.97 -6.74
CA CYS A 102 0.97 -14.57 -6.67
C CYS A 102 -0.12 -13.68 -7.29
N ILE A 103 -0.31 -12.49 -6.74
CA ILE A 103 -1.03 -11.40 -7.42
C ILE A 103 -0.04 -10.30 -7.76
N VAL A 104 -0.20 -9.67 -8.91
CA VAL A 104 0.53 -8.46 -9.27
C VAL A 104 -0.44 -7.30 -9.37
N THR A 105 -0.17 -6.23 -8.64
CA THR A 105 -0.82 -4.94 -8.81
C THR A 105 0.22 -3.93 -9.25
N GLU A 106 0.00 -3.29 -10.39
CA GLU A 106 0.91 -2.28 -10.91
C GLU A 106 0.12 -1.04 -11.33
N GLY A 107 0.63 0.14 -10.98
CA GLY A 107 -0.06 1.39 -11.28
C GLY A 107 0.57 2.61 -10.63
N THR A 108 -0.23 3.66 -10.45
CA THR A 108 0.24 4.92 -9.84
C THR A 108 -0.12 4.96 -8.37
N MET A 109 0.90 4.94 -7.51
CA MET A 109 0.76 5.14 -6.07
C MET A 109 0.70 6.63 -5.76
N ARG A 110 -0.28 7.03 -4.94
CA ARG A 110 -0.44 8.38 -4.40
C ARG A 110 -0.71 8.31 -2.91
N MET A 111 -0.08 9.19 -2.14
CA MET A 111 -0.34 9.28 -0.71
C MET A 111 -0.42 10.73 -0.29
N ALA A 112 -1.37 11.05 0.57
CA ALA A 112 -1.40 12.33 1.26
C ALA A 112 -0.46 12.24 2.47
N TYR A 113 0.78 12.70 2.32
CA TYR A 113 1.81 12.62 3.35
C TYR A 113 1.69 13.80 4.33
N PRO A 114 1.59 13.58 5.66
CA PRO A 114 1.47 14.68 6.61
C PRO A 114 2.72 15.54 6.67
N GLY A 115 2.54 16.87 6.70
CA GLY A 115 3.62 17.85 6.80
C GLY A 115 4.47 17.64 8.05
N ALA A 116 3.84 17.36 9.20
CA ALA A 116 4.54 17.03 10.45
C ALA A 116 5.47 15.82 10.31
N THR A 117 5.04 14.78 9.59
CA THR A 117 5.84 13.57 9.34
C THR A 117 7.01 13.87 8.38
N LEU A 118 6.80 14.72 7.37
CA LEU A 118 7.86 15.20 6.49
C LEU A 118 8.90 16.06 7.25
N ALA A 119 8.44 16.99 8.08
CA ALA A 119 9.30 17.84 8.90
C ALA A 119 10.14 17.01 9.88
N ALA A 120 9.56 15.99 10.52
CA ALA A 120 10.28 15.05 11.39
C ALA A 120 11.39 14.27 10.66
N ARG A 121 11.29 14.12 9.34
CA ARG A 121 12.29 13.52 8.45
C ARG A 121 13.27 14.52 7.84
N GLY A 122 13.19 15.79 8.23
CA GLY A 122 14.08 16.86 7.76
C GLY A 122 13.68 17.49 6.41
N VAL A 123 12.49 17.21 5.90
CA VAL A 123 11.99 17.87 4.68
C VAL A 123 11.44 19.26 5.04
N PRO A 124 11.88 20.34 4.38
CA PRO A 124 11.47 21.70 4.70
C PRO A 124 10.09 22.04 4.10
N VAL A 125 9.03 21.62 4.79
CA VAL A 125 7.64 21.96 4.41
C VAL A 125 7.25 23.37 4.86
N ASP A 126 6.38 24.04 4.08
CA ASP A 126 5.87 25.38 4.41
C ASP A 126 4.76 25.36 5.49
N ASP A 127 4.17 24.18 5.75
CA ASP A 127 3.03 24.02 6.66
C ASP A 127 2.98 22.58 7.21
N VAL A 128 3.23 22.45 8.52
CA VAL A 128 3.27 21.15 9.19
C VAL A 128 1.90 20.51 9.38
N ASP A 129 0.82 21.29 9.31
CA ASP A 129 -0.55 20.80 9.49
C ASP A 129 -1.20 20.40 8.14
N ALA A 130 -0.54 20.70 7.02
CA ALA A 130 -0.97 20.31 5.68
C ALA A 130 -0.57 18.88 5.30
N HIS A 131 -1.10 18.42 4.16
CA HIS A 131 -0.63 17.19 3.51
C HIS A 131 0.08 17.54 2.19
N TYR A 132 1.00 16.69 1.76
CA TYR A 132 1.76 16.82 0.53
C TYR A 132 1.67 15.53 -0.28
N LEU A 133 1.62 15.66 -1.61
CA LEU A 133 1.49 14.52 -2.50
C LEU A 133 2.80 13.76 -2.59
N TYR A 134 2.83 12.53 -2.08
CA TYR A 134 3.74 11.50 -2.59
C TYR A 134 3.12 10.91 -3.87
N GLU A 135 3.92 10.70 -4.92
CA GLU A 135 3.46 10.04 -6.14
C GLU A 135 4.60 9.28 -6.82
N ALA A 136 4.37 8.00 -7.14
CA ALA A 136 5.31 7.21 -7.92
C ALA A 136 4.59 6.08 -8.67
N ARG A 137 5.16 5.62 -9.78
CA ARG A 137 4.69 4.37 -10.40
C ARG A 137 5.30 3.19 -9.65
N MET A 138 4.44 2.27 -9.21
CA MET A 138 4.75 1.17 -8.30
C MET A 138 4.17 -0.15 -8.84
N CYS A 139 4.98 -1.20 -8.76
CA CYS A 139 4.55 -2.59 -8.93
C CYS A 139 4.67 -3.31 -7.59
N VAL A 140 3.65 -4.08 -7.23
CA VAL A 140 3.62 -4.89 -6.01
C VAL A 140 3.34 -6.33 -6.41
N LEU A 141 4.21 -7.24 -5.98
CA LEU A 141 3.98 -8.68 -6.04
C LEU A 141 3.51 -9.13 -4.67
N TRP A 142 2.42 -9.87 -4.67
CA TRP A 142 1.77 -10.43 -3.50
C TRP A 142 1.89 -11.97 -3.54
N PRO A 143 3.07 -12.53 -3.21
CA PRO A 143 3.25 -13.98 -3.17
C PRO A 143 2.38 -14.60 -2.07
N ILE A 144 1.81 -15.77 -2.37
CA ILE A 144 0.87 -16.49 -1.50
C ILE A 144 1.45 -17.85 -1.16
N GLY A 145 1.54 -18.14 0.14
CA GLY A 145 2.07 -19.40 0.66
C GLY A 145 1.07 -20.55 0.60
N ASP A 146 1.53 -21.74 0.97
CA ASP A 146 0.69 -22.94 1.08
C ASP A 146 -0.40 -22.81 2.15
N ASP A 147 -0.19 -21.93 3.14
CA ASP A 147 -1.19 -21.53 4.15
C ASP A 147 -2.31 -20.64 3.58
N GLY A 148 -2.17 -20.21 2.33
CA GLY A 148 -3.13 -19.33 1.65
C GLY A 148 -3.04 -17.87 2.10
N LEU A 149 -1.97 -17.47 2.78
CA LEU A 149 -1.73 -16.10 3.25
C LEU A 149 -0.62 -15.43 2.45
N PHE A 150 -0.54 -14.10 2.52
CA PHE A 150 0.56 -13.37 1.90
C PHE A 150 1.87 -13.66 2.63
N THR A 151 2.84 -14.16 1.88
CA THR A 151 4.22 -14.34 2.36
C THR A 151 5.08 -13.15 2.03
N GLY A 152 4.57 -12.16 1.30
CA GLY A 152 5.33 -11.00 0.84
C GLY A 152 4.44 -9.87 0.34
N GLU A 153 5.05 -8.71 0.26
CA GLU A 153 4.57 -7.52 -0.44
C GLU A 153 5.80 -6.89 -1.08
N ASP A 154 6.21 -7.47 -2.20
CA ASP A 154 7.47 -7.12 -2.85
C ASP A 154 7.24 -5.92 -3.77
N THR A 155 7.85 -4.79 -3.42
CA THR A 155 7.59 -3.50 -4.05
C THR A 155 8.74 -3.05 -4.96
N TYR A 156 8.38 -2.62 -6.16
CA TYR A 156 9.27 -1.99 -7.13
C TYR A 156 8.74 -0.60 -7.44
N THR A 157 9.52 0.42 -7.09
CA THR A 157 9.14 1.82 -7.30
C THR A 157 10.07 2.44 -8.33
N SER A 158 9.49 3.02 -9.39
CA SER A 158 10.27 3.55 -10.53
C SER A 158 10.94 4.89 -10.24
N THR A 159 10.23 5.83 -9.63
CA THR A 159 10.68 7.21 -9.35
C THR A 159 10.70 7.47 -7.86
N ASP A 160 11.59 8.36 -7.42
CA ASP A 160 11.53 8.87 -6.05
C ASP A 160 10.29 9.75 -5.88
N GLY A 161 9.23 9.15 -5.31
CA GLY A 161 7.97 9.85 -5.06
C GLY A 161 8.06 10.92 -3.98
N PHE A 162 9.18 11.05 -3.27
CA PHE A 162 9.46 12.15 -2.35
C PHE A 162 10.21 13.32 -3.01
N LEU A 163 10.71 13.15 -4.23
CA LEU A 163 11.45 14.22 -4.92
C LEU A 163 10.59 15.48 -5.00
N ASN A 164 11.13 16.59 -4.48
CA ASN A 164 10.47 17.91 -4.44
C ASN A 164 9.06 17.89 -3.81
N ILE A 165 8.79 16.98 -2.86
CA ILE A 165 7.47 16.84 -2.22
C ILE A 165 7.01 18.12 -1.51
N GLU A 166 7.93 18.95 -1.01
CA GLU A 166 7.64 20.23 -0.38
C GLU A 166 6.92 21.22 -1.31
N ASN A 167 7.02 21.05 -2.63
CA ASN A 167 6.34 21.88 -3.63
C ASN A 167 4.97 21.32 -4.05
N ARG A 168 4.51 20.22 -3.44
CA ARG A 168 3.29 19.49 -3.83
C ARG A 168 2.25 19.44 -2.72
N LYS A 169 2.01 20.59 -2.08
CA LYS A 169 0.99 20.76 -1.04
C LYS A 169 -0.41 20.47 -1.59
N LEU A 170 -1.19 19.70 -0.84
CA LEU A 170 -2.56 19.31 -1.18
C LEU A 170 -3.56 20.24 -0.49
N SER A 171 -4.67 20.54 -1.17
CA SER A 171 -5.85 21.12 -0.53
C SER A 171 -6.68 20.04 0.16
N PRO A 172 -7.52 20.37 1.16
CA PRO A 172 -8.45 19.40 1.74
C PRO A 172 -9.37 18.72 0.71
N SER A 173 -9.74 19.43 -0.37
CA SER A 173 -10.56 18.87 -1.45
C SER A 173 -9.82 17.88 -2.37
N ASP A 174 -8.49 17.80 -2.27
CA ASP A 174 -7.71 16.80 -3.00
C ASP A 174 -7.64 15.44 -2.27
N ILE A 175 -8.32 15.29 -1.12
CA ILE A 175 -8.33 14.07 -0.32
C ILE A 175 -9.79 13.67 -0.05
N ALA A 176 -10.20 12.49 -0.50
CA ALA A 176 -11.53 11.98 -0.23
C ALA A 176 -11.67 11.52 1.22
N THR A 177 -12.89 11.63 1.75
CA THR A 177 -13.28 10.98 3.01
C THR A 177 -13.72 9.55 2.72
N ILE A 178 -13.21 8.57 3.48
CA ILE A 178 -13.67 7.17 3.40
C ILE A 178 -15.13 7.04 3.84
#